data_AF-A0A9D6WYT2-F1
#
_entry.id   AF-A0A9D6WYT2-F1
#
_cell.length_a   1.000
_cell.length_b   1.000
_cell.length_c   1.000
_cell.angle_alpha   90.00
_cell.angle_beta   90.00
_cell.angle_gamma   90.00
#
_symmetry.space_group_name_H-M   'P 1'
#
loop_
_entity.id
_entity.type
_entity.pdbx_description
1 polymer ?
#
loop_
_entity_poly.entity_id
_entity_poly.type
_entity_poly.pdbx_seq_one_letter_code
_entity_poly.pdbx_strand_id
1 'polypeptide(L)'
;MRRQDIQLLARARAGDAAARCEAGRRYLQGSEGFARHPTLGLEYLSHPSVASLPSASIIVAESLALHEIVRLEQLRALRAAAVAGSAVACIKLGVWTALTSRNSGDATRWLELAAQAGHAAAPAAVRALARSPRPPDAEVFGVLGGEHGIEGDEVIPLALTRALVARDDELIPRLLNCALRITPGVREALADIVCSALVYAEGLRQFDLEAPSARIEALLEDCVRRGSATAALLLGRALCGLDAGALKSQSLVSGQNMRKGVALLLRAADAGKDEAWMLLYSAHSDNHASVANPQMARFFLEKAALAGALIAQRRLGALILRSAHSLHESEQGIHWLHQAAQRGDDHAMRLLRSLVLPVAGPEGEAAGLIAEIRRDDPWMACRLRTARDFGLTKLEGLSVDVATAVRPWGLVVGPNPFITQAKLSTPRAIPALTAEAAQSLRRSAAFFEQARPDAAPMEGDLRKRSVRLRHLLARHGAEESLFFAEARSTTLETLRQGTKWAFHVRQPLRMALAA
;
A
#
# COMPACT_ATOMS: atom_id res chain seq x y z
N MET A 1 44.25 35.61 -12.70
CA MET A 1 44.77 35.56 -11.32
C MET A 1 45.85 36.60 -11.14
N ARG A 2 45.81 37.35 -10.04
CA ARG A 2 46.84 38.34 -9.68
C ARG A 2 48.09 37.62 -9.14
N ARG A 3 49.25 38.29 -9.16
CA ARG A 3 50.53 37.71 -8.66
C ARG A 3 50.45 37.23 -7.21
N GLN A 4 49.66 37.93 -6.38
CA GLN A 4 49.39 37.59 -4.99
C GLN A 4 48.59 36.28 -4.85
N ASP A 5 47.63 36.01 -5.75
CA ASP A 5 46.83 34.77 -5.74
C ASP A 5 47.69 33.55 -6.05
N ILE A 6 48.63 33.69 -6.98
CA ILE A 6 49.58 32.64 -7.36
C ILE A 6 50.53 32.35 -6.18
N GLN A 7 50.99 33.39 -5.48
CA GLN A 7 51.83 33.24 -4.29
C GLN A 7 51.09 32.58 -3.13
N LEU A 8 49.80 32.90 -2.94
CA LEU A 8 48.94 32.25 -1.96
C LEU A 8 48.80 30.75 -2.23
N LEU A 9 48.51 30.38 -3.48
CA LEU A 9 48.39 28.98 -3.88
C LEU A 9 49.72 28.22 -3.77
N ALA A 10 50.84 28.87 -4.08
CA ALA A 10 52.18 28.29 -3.90
C ALA A 10 52.47 28.01 -2.42
N ARG A 11 52.17 28.95 -1.52
CA ARG A 11 52.31 28.77 -0.07
C ARG A 11 51.37 27.69 0.47
N ALA A 12 50.12 27.67 0.01
CA ALA A 12 49.17 26.64 0.37
C ALA A 12 49.67 25.24 -0.05
N ARG A 13 50.23 25.10 -1.26
CA ARG A 13 50.84 23.84 -1.70
C ARG A 13 52.07 23.46 -0.89
N ALA A 14 52.86 24.45 -0.46
CA ALA A 14 54.03 24.26 0.39
C ALA A 14 53.70 23.89 1.86
N GLY A 15 52.42 23.80 2.24
CA GLY A 15 52.00 23.32 3.56
C GLY A 15 51.66 24.42 4.57
N ASP A 16 51.67 25.69 4.17
CA ASP A 16 51.28 26.80 5.05
C ASP A 16 49.79 26.72 5.39
N ALA A 17 49.50 26.49 6.67
CA ALA A 17 48.14 26.33 7.19
C ALA A 17 47.27 27.59 6.99
N ALA A 18 47.83 28.78 7.19
CA ALA A 18 47.09 30.03 7.01
C ALA A 18 46.77 30.26 5.52
N ALA A 19 47.75 30.00 4.64
CA ALA A 19 47.55 30.09 3.20
C ALA A 19 46.51 29.08 2.68
N ARG A 20 46.47 27.86 3.24
CA ARG A 20 45.45 26.84 2.91
C ARG A 20 44.05 27.27 3.35
N CYS A 21 43.91 27.77 4.58
CA CYS A 21 42.65 28.30 5.08
C CYS A 21 42.12 29.43 4.20
N GLU A 22 42.99 30.38 3.83
CA GLU A 22 42.63 31.53 3.01
C GLU A 22 42.29 31.13 1.57
N ALA A 23 43.06 30.23 0.95
CA ALA A 23 42.73 29.67 -0.36
C ALA A 23 41.36 28.96 -0.34
N GLY A 24 41.10 28.15 0.69
CA GLY A 24 39.81 27.51 0.92
C GLY A 24 38.67 28.52 1.00
N ARG A 25 38.80 29.56 1.83
CA ARG A 25 37.80 30.64 1.97
C ARG A 25 37.47 31.28 0.62
N ARG A 26 38.48 31.64 -0.18
CA ARG A 26 38.31 32.29 -1.49
C ARG A 26 37.57 31.40 -2.49
N TYR A 27 37.89 30.10 -2.53
CA TYR A 27 37.17 29.14 -3.38
C TYR A 27 35.72 28.94 -2.94
N LEU A 28 35.44 28.92 -1.63
CA LEU A 28 34.06 28.79 -1.12
C LEU A 28 33.21 30.03 -1.46
N GLN A 29 33.78 31.23 -1.32
CA GLN A 29 33.09 32.50 -1.53
C GLN A 29 33.07 32.96 -3.00
N GLY A 30 34.01 32.51 -3.83
CA GLY A 30 34.19 33.02 -5.18
C GLY A 30 34.69 34.47 -5.20
N SER A 31 35.53 34.84 -4.24
CA SER A 31 36.00 36.22 -4.04
C SER A 31 37.42 36.43 -4.55
N GLU A 32 37.81 37.70 -4.71
CA GLU A 32 39.18 38.13 -5.03
C GLU A 32 39.82 37.54 -6.30
N GLY A 33 39.01 37.13 -7.28
CA GLY A 33 39.50 36.57 -8.56
C GLY A 33 39.57 35.04 -8.59
N PHE A 34 39.04 34.38 -7.56
CA PHE A 34 38.78 32.95 -7.54
C PHE A 34 37.35 32.69 -8.02
N ALA A 35 37.16 31.67 -8.87
CA ALA A 35 35.82 31.18 -9.20
C ALA A 35 35.25 30.40 -8.00
N ARG A 36 33.94 30.51 -7.79
CA ARG A 36 33.24 29.78 -6.72
C ARG A 36 33.29 28.27 -7.00
N HIS A 37 34.07 27.54 -6.23
CA HIS A 37 34.23 26.09 -6.31
C HIS A 37 34.17 25.47 -4.90
N PRO A 38 32.97 25.16 -4.39
CA PRO A 38 32.78 24.68 -3.02
C PRO A 38 33.55 23.39 -2.71
N THR A 39 33.57 22.44 -3.64
CA THR A 39 34.27 21.15 -3.47
C THR A 39 35.77 21.35 -3.31
N LEU A 40 36.40 22.12 -4.20
CA LEU A 40 37.82 22.44 -4.13
C LEU A 40 38.16 23.23 -2.86
N GLY A 41 37.31 24.19 -2.47
CA GLY A 41 37.49 24.93 -1.22
C GLY A 41 37.48 24.01 0.00
N LEU A 42 36.59 23.01 0.03
CA LEU A 42 36.54 21.99 1.09
C LEU A 42 37.76 21.06 1.07
N GLU A 43 38.33 20.72 -0.10
CA GLU A 43 39.57 19.94 -0.18
C GLU A 43 40.74 20.65 0.52
N TYR A 44 40.89 21.98 0.32
CA TYR A 44 41.90 22.76 1.02
C TYR A 44 41.69 22.78 2.53
N LEU A 45 40.44 22.84 3.00
CA LEU A 45 40.08 22.94 4.41
C LEU A 45 40.00 21.59 5.14
N SER A 46 39.88 20.49 4.41
CA SER A 46 39.89 19.11 4.94
C SER A 46 41.28 18.47 4.93
N HIS A 47 42.29 19.16 4.40
CA HIS A 47 43.66 18.67 4.41
C HIS A 47 44.16 18.47 5.87
N PRO A 48 44.87 17.37 6.20
CA PRO A 48 45.31 17.04 7.56
C PRO A 48 46.00 18.18 8.35
N SER A 49 46.79 19.02 7.67
CA SER A 49 47.46 20.20 8.24
C SER A 49 46.52 21.27 8.82
N VAL A 50 45.27 21.32 8.37
CA VAL A 50 44.30 22.36 8.76
C VAL A 50 42.99 21.78 9.28
N ALA A 51 42.70 20.50 9.02
CA ALA A 51 41.43 19.85 9.38
C ALA A 51 41.12 19.90 10.88
N SER A 52 42.14 19.90 11.75
CA SER A 52 41.97 20.01 13.20
C SER A 52 41.87 21.45 13.70
N LEU A 53 42.11 22.45 12.85
CA LEU A 53 42.10 23.85 13.25
C LEU A 53 40.65 24.37 13.34
N PRO A 54 40.29 25.07 14.44
CA PRO A 54 38.99 25.71 14.55
C PRO A 54 38.71 26.69 13.41
N SER A 55 39.75 27.38 12.93
CA SER A 55 39.67 28.35 11.84
C SER A 55 39.15 27.74 10.54
N ALA A 56 39.56 26.51 10.20
CA ALA A 56 39.07 25.82 9.01
C ALA A 56 37.57 25.53 9.10
N SER A 57 37.10 25.05 10.26
CA SER A 57 35.68 24.79 10.51
C SER A 57 34.85 26.09 10.48
N ILE A 58 35.37 27.17 11.07
CA ILE A 58 34.72 28.50 11.06
C ILE A 58 34.59 29.02 9.63
N ILE A 59 35.64 28.89 8.80
CA ILE A 59 35.60 29.28 7.38
C ILE A 59 34.48 28.55 6.63
N VAL A 60 34.34 27.24 6.84
CA VAL A 60 33.26 26.44 6.23
C VAL A 60 31.90 26.98 6.67
N ALA A 61 31.71 27.16 7.98
CA ALA A 61 30.44 27.60 8.54
C ALA A 61 30.04 29.02 8.14
N GLU A 62 31.00 29.93 7.96
CA GLU A 62 30.74 31.31 7.54
C GLU A 62 30.52 31.43 6.03
N SER A 63 31.26 30.66 5.23
CA SER A 63 31.30 30.84 3.77
C SER A 63 30.20 30.09 3.01
N LEU A 64 29.63 29.02 3.59
CA LEU A 64 28.60 28.22 2.94
C LEU A 64 27.22 28.49 3.55
N ALA A 65 26.17 28.50 2.73
CA ALA A 65 24.80 28.50 3.23
C ALA A 65 24.47 27.18 3.95
N LEU A 66 23.48 27.18 4.85
CA LEU A 66 23.13 26.00 5.64
C LEU A 66 22.72 24.81 4.75
N HIS A 67 21.96 25.06 3.67
CA HIS A 67 21.57 24.00 2.74
C HIS A 67 22.79 23.38 2.02
N GLU A 68 23.82 24.17 1.71
CA GLU A 68 25.08 23.68 1.12
C GLU A 68 25.88 22.86 2.11
N ILE A 69 25.97 23.30 3.36
CA ILE A 69 26.63 22.56 4.44
C ILE A 69 25.99 21.17 4.60
N VAL A 70 24.66 21.09 4.55
CA VAL A 70 23.93 19.82 4.66
C VAL A 70 24.17 18.94 3.42
N ARG A 71 24.07 19.50 2.21
CA ARG A 71 24.28 18.76 0.94
C ARG A 71 25.71 18.25 0.78
N LEU A 72 26.70 19.01 1.25
CA LEU A 72 28.13 18.67 1.19
C LEU A 72 28.59 17.88 2.43
N GLU A 73 27.66 17.42 3.27
CA GLU A 73 27.90 16.60 4.48
C GLU A 73 28.83 17.25 5.52
N GLN A 74 28.88 18.58 5.58
CA GLN A 74 29.77 19.35 6.46
C GLN A 74 29.18 19.67 7.84
N LEU A 75 28.17 18.91 8.31
CA LEU A 75 27.55 19.12 9.63
C LEU A 75 28.55 18.96 10.80
N ARG A 76 29.58 18.13 10.63
CA ARG A 76 30.66 17.99 11.63
C ARG A 76 31.49 19.27 11.74
N ALA A 77 31.87 19.86 10.61
CA ALA A 77 32.59 21.13 10.58
C ALA A 77 31.74 22.27 11.16
N LEU A 78 30.44 22.29 10.85
CA LEU A 78 29.50 23.24 11.45
C LEU A 78 29.46 23.13 12.98
N ARG A 79 29.40 21.91 13.52
CA ARG A 79 29.42 21.68 14.97
C ARG A 79 30.75 22.09 15.61
N ALA A 80 31.87 21.79 14.96
CA ALA A 80 33.19 22.20 15.44
C ALA A 80 33.33 23.74 15.48
N ALA A 81 32.82 24.44 14.46
CA ALA A 81 32.81 25.90 14.42
C ALA A 81 31.94 26.52 15.51
N ALA A 82 30.77 25.93 15.79
CA ALA A 82 29.88 26.38 16.85
C ALA A 82 30.52 26.21 18.24
N VAL A 83 31.17 25.07 18.49
CA VAL A 83 31.92 24.82 19.74
C VAL A 83 33.11 25.79 19.88
N ALA A 84 33.73 26.18 18.76
CA ALA A 84 34.80 27.17 18.74
C ALA A 84 34.32 28.63 18.96
N GLY A 85 33.02 28.86 19.13
CA GLY A 85 32.46 30.17 19.46
C GLY A 85 32.02 31.01 18.25
N SER A 86 31.93 30.43 17.04
CA SER A 86 31.40 31.18 15.89
C SER A 86 29.90 31.42 16.04
N ALA A 87 29.52 32.69 16.11
CA ALA A 87 28.13 33.13 16.19
C ALA A 87 27.26 32.60 15.03
N VAL A 88 27.77 32.70 13.79
CA VAL A 88 27.08 32.23 12.58
C VAL A 88 26.89 30.70 12.60
N ALA A 89 27.92 29.97 13.04
CA ALA A 89 27.84 28.52 13.17
C ALA A 89 26.82 28.08 14.22
N CYS A 90 26.77 28.76 15.36
CA CYS A 90 25.78 28.53 16.40
C CYS A 90 24.34 28.76 15.90
N ILE A 91 24.09 29.81 15.12
CA ILE A 91 22.77 30.03 14.50
C ILE A 91 22.41 28.92 13.52
N LYS A 92 23.29 28.62 12.55
CA LYS A 92 23.06 27.59 11.53
C LYS A 92 22.81 26.23 12.16
N LEU A 93 23.59 25.87 13.18
CA LEU A 93 23.41 24.62 13.91
C LEU A 93 22.12 24.63 14.72
N GLY A 94 21.79 25.72 15.41
CA GLY A 94 20.54 25.86 16.16
C GLY A 94 19.30 25.71 15.29
N VAL A 95 19.28 26.30 14.09
CA VAL A 95 18.18 26.12 13.13
C VAL A 95 18.11 24.68 12.63
N TRP A 96 19.24 24.08 12.28
CA TRP A 96 19.26 22.70 11.81
C TRP A 96 18.80 21.71 12.88
N THR A 97 19.24 21.89 14.13
CA THR A 97 18.79 21.05 15.25
C THR A 97 17.33 21.30 15.58
N ALA A 98 16.82 22.53 15.45
CA ALA A 98 15.38 22.79 15.62
C ALA A 98 14.55 21.96 14.62
N LEU A 99 14.98 21.92 13.35
CA LEU A 99 14.28 21.15 12.31
C LEU A 99 14.37 19.63 12.53
N THR A 100 15.55 19.14 12.91
CA THR A 100 15.88 17.71 12.88
C THR A 100 15.75 16.99 14.22
N SER A 101 15.64 17.71 15.33
CA SER A 101 15.45 17.15 16.65
C SER A 101 14.00 17.28 17.12
N ARG A 102 13.53 16.28 17.87
CA ARG A 102 12.19 16.31 18.49
C ARG A 102 12.10 17.38 19.57
N ASN A 103 13.15 17.49 20.40
CA ASN A 103 13.24 18.50 21.45
C ASN A 103 13.93 19.78 20.95
N SER A 104 13.40 20.92 21.35
CA SER A 104 13.96 22.25 21.11
C SER A 104 15.15 22.59 22.01
N GLY A 105 15.38 21.88 23.11
CA GLY A 105 16.41 22.24 24.10
C GLY A 105 17.82 22.46 23.52
N ASP A 106 18.28 21.54 22.66
CA ASP A 106 19.60 21.69 22.00
C ASP A 106 19.62 22.88 21.03
N ALA A 107 18.53 23.13 20.31
CA ALA A 107 18.41 24.27 19.43
C ALA A 107 18.46 25.59 20.20
N THR A 108 17.69 25.69 21.30
CA THR A 108 17.70 26.85 22.19
C THR A 108 19.11 27.12 22.71
N ARG A 109 19.81 26.09 23.17
CA ARG A 109 21.19 26.21 23.68
C ARG A 109 22.14 26.79 22.64
N TRP A 110 22.08 26.32 21.39
CA TRP A 110 22.94 26.87 20.32
C TRP A 110 22.58 28.32 19.99
N LEU A 111 21.30 28.68 19.97
CA LEU A 111 20.86 30.06 19.75
C LEU A 111 21.25 31.00 20.90
N GLU A 112 21.22 30.53 22.15
CA GLU A 112 21.71 31.28 23.32
C GLU A 112 23.23 31.53 23.24
N LEU A 113 24.00 30.53 22.83
CA LEU A 113 25.45 30.69 22.58
C LEU A 113 25.73 31.70 21.46
N ALA A 114 24.90 31.73 20.41
CA ALA A 114 25.00 32.76 19.38
C ALA A 114 24.70 34.16 19.92
N ALA A 115 23.73 34.30 20.82
CA ALA A 115 23.42 35.58 21.47
C ALA A 115 24.58 36.07 22.35
N GLN A 116 25.20 35.16 23.12
CA GLN A 116 26.39 35.48 23.92
C GLN A 116 27.60 35.86 23.06
N ALA A 117 27.71 35.26 21.87
CA ALA A 117 28.73 35.61 20.87
C ALA A 117 28.42 36.91 20.09
N GLY A 118 27.36 37.64 20.44
CA GLY A 118 27.05 38.97 19.90
C GLY A 118 26.15 39.00 18.65
N HIS A 119 25.50 37.89 18.30
CA HIS A 119 24.63 37.85 17.13
C HIS A 119 23.29 38.58 17.36
N ALA A 120 23.02 39.64 16.60
CA ALA A 120 21.87 40.53 16.81
C ALA A 120 20.50 39.83 16.74
N ALA A 121 20.33 38.89 15.80
CA ALA A 121 19.05 38.18 15.62
C ALA A 121 18.82 37.02 16.60
N ALA A 122 19.86 36.56 17.32
CA ALA A 122 19.78 35.35 18.15
C ALA A 122 18.78 35.46 19.31
N PRO A 123 18.71 36.58 20.07
CA PRO A 123 17.73 36.71 21.16
C PRO A 123 16.29 36.68 20.66
N ALA A 124 16.03 37.23 19.46
CA ALA A 124 14.70 37.19 18.86
C ALA A 124 14.33 35.75 18.44
N ALA A 125 15.28 34.99 17.89
CA ALA A 125 15.08 33.59 17.52
C ALA A 125 14.82 32.71 18.76
N VAL A 126 15.57 32.90 19.86
CA VAL A 126 15.32 32.19 21.14
C VAL A 126 13.90 32.46 21.65
N ARG A 127 13.46 33.73 21.63
CA ARG A 127 12.09 34.09 22.05
C ARG A 127 11.03 33.47 21.14
N ALA A 128 11.24 33.47 19.82
CA ALA A 128 10.32 32.83 18.88
C ALA A 128 10.23 31.31 19.15
N LEU A 129 11.37 30.66 19.39
CA LEU A 129 11.45 29.23 19.67
C LEU A 129 10.77 28.85 21.00
N ALA A 130 10.83 29.72 22.01
CA ALA A 130 10.18 29.53 23.30
C ALA A 130 8.66 29.77 23.28
N ARG A 131 8.17 30.63 22.38
CA ARG A 131 6.74 30.95 22.23
C ARG A 131 5.98 29.94 21.38
N SER A 132 6.70 29.24 20.50
CA SER A 132 6.11 28.23 19.63
C SER A 132 5.92 26.91 20.37
N PRO A 133 4.71 26.32 20.37
CA PRO A 133 4.50 24.97 20.87
C PRO A 133 5.13 23.89 19.96
N ARG A 134 5.55 24.23 18.73
CA ARG A 134 6.09 23.29 17.72
C ARG A 134 7.19 23.94 16.86
N PRO A 135 8.39 24.19 17.40
CA PRO A 135 9.48 24.82 16.66
C PRO A 135 10.10 23.89 15.59
N PRO A 136 10.70 24.46 14.51
CA PRO A 136 10.74 25.88 14.19
C PRO A 136 9.54 26.31 13.32
N ASP A 137 8.84 27.34 13.79
CA ASP A 137 7.76 28.00 13.07
C ASP A 137 8.27 29.06 12.07
N ALA A 138 7.37 29.57 11.23
CA ALA A 138 7.64 30.67 10.30
C ALA A 138 8.28 31.90 10.97
N GLU A 139 8.03 32.13 12.26
CA GLU A 139 8.65 33.23 13.02
C GLU A 139 10.17 33.08 13.16
N VAL A 140 10.68 31.86 13.40
CA VAL A 140 12.12 31.61 13.55
C VAL A 140 12.84 31.90 12.23
N PHE A 141 12.24 31.48 11.11
CA PHE A 141 12.77 31.78 9.78
C PHE A 141 12.56 33.23 9.37
N GLY A 142 11.49 33.89 9.81
CA GLY A 142 11.28 35.32 9.59
C GLY A 142 12.34 36.18 10.31
N VAL A 143 12.78 35.75 11.49
CA VAL A 143 13.84 36.43 12.27
C VAL A 143 15.24 36.14 11.72
N LEU A 144 15.47 34.93 11.20
CA LEU A 144 16.81 34.48 10.78
C LEU A 144 17.03 34.53 9.25
N GLY A 145 15.99 34.82 8.48
CA GLY A 145 16.02 34.83 7.01
C GLY A 145 16.83 35.99 6.43
N GLY A 146 17.42 35.78 5.26
CA GLY A 146 18.06 36.81 4.44
C GLY A 146 19.56 37.05 4.71
N GLU A 147 19.99 37.18 5.97
CA GLU A 147 21.34 37.71 6.26
C GLU A 147 22.43 36.64 6.52
N HIS A 148 22.07 35.38 6.80
CA HIS A 148 23.02 34.38 7.33
C HIS A 148 23.11 33.09 6.51
N GLY A 149 22.65 33.08 5.25
CA GLY A 149 22.64 31.89 4.40
C GLY A 149 21.71 30.78 4.91
N ILE A 150 20.58 31.17 5.52
CA ILE A 150 19.54 30.27 6.00
C ILE A 150 18.30 30.45 5.13
N GLU A 151 18.30 29.73 4.03
CA GLU A 151 17.24 29.73 3.04
C GLU A 151 16.27 28.59 3.41
N GLY A 152 15.20 28.91 4.14
CA GLY A 152 14.27 27.89 4.66
C GLY A 152 13.66 27.02 3.57
N ASP A 153 13.62 27.55 2.37
CA ASP A 153 13.02 26.95 1.20
C ASP A 153 13.92 25.93 0.49
N GLU A 154 15.23 25.95 0.74
CA GLU A 154 16.19 24.88 0.45
C GLU A 154 16.42 23.96 1.67
N VAL A 155 16.43 24.50 2.89
CA VAL A 155 16.77 23.76 4.11
C VAL A 155 15.62 22.86 4.60
N ILE A 156 14.36 23.31 4.54
CA ILE A 156 13.21 22.52 5.01
C ILE A 156 13.04 21.24 4.16
N PRO A 157 13.10 21.27 2.82
CA PRO A 157 13.09 20.06 2.01
C PRO A 157 14.16 19.04 2.41
N LEU A 158 15.38 19.50 2.72
CA LEU A 158 16.46 18.61 3.16
C LEU A 158 16.17 17.96 4.51
N ALA A 159 15.65 18.73 5.47
CA ALA A 159 15.25 18.20 6.78
C ALA A 159 14.09 17.20 6.64
N LEU A 160 13.08 17.52 5.82
CA LEU A 160 11.92 16.67 5.56
C LEU A 160 12.33 15.37 4.85
N THR A 161 13.27 15.45 3.89
CA THR A 161 13.86 14.26 3.25
C THR A 161 14.51 13.34 4.27
N ARG A 162 15.31 13.90 5.18
CA ARG A 162 15.95 13.11 6.25
C ARG A 162 14.92 12.47 7.18
N ALA A 163 13.87 13.19 7.55
CA ALA A 163 12.79 12.67 8.39
C ALA A 163 12.00 11.55 7.70
N LEU A 164 11.72 11.68 6.39
CA LEU A 164 11.06 10.64 5.59
C LEU A 164 11.91 9.37 5.48
N VAL A 165 13.22 9.51 5.26
CA VAL A 165 14.15 8.37 5.26
C VAL A 165 14.18 7.68 6.61
N ALA A 166 14.17 8.45 7.70
CA ALA A 166 14.12 7.92 9.07
C ALA A 166 12.73 7.39 9.48
N ARG A 167 11.67 7.67 8.71
CA ARG A 167 10.27 7.39 9.03
C ARG A 167 9.87 7.91 10.42
N ASP A 168 10.18 9.17 10.69
CA ASP A 168 9.86 9.81 11.97
C ASP A 168 8.44 10.41 11.96
N ASP A 169 7.51 9.70 12.59
CA ASP A 169 6.08 10.05 12.69
C ASP A 169 5.79 11.39 13.38
N GLU A 170 6.74 11.93 14.13
CA GLU A 170 6.60 13.21 14.84
C GLU A 170 7.18 14.37 14.02
N LEU A 171 8.35 14.16 13.42
CA LEU A 171 9.05 15.18 12.64
C LEU A 171 8.40 15.45 11.29
N ILE A 172 7.91 14.41 10.59
CA ILE A 172 7.34 14.56 9.24
C ILE A 172 6.13 15.50 9.24
N PRO A 173 5.09 15.31 10.08
CA PRO A 173 3.96 16.24 10.21
C PRO A 173 4.39 17.69 10.46
N ARG A 174 5.32 17.87 11.41
CA ARG A 174 5.81 19.19 11.81
C ARG A 174 6.52 19.90 10.66
N LEU A 175 7.44 19.20 9.99
CA LEU A 175 8.21 19.73 8.88
C LEU A 175 7.35 19.98 7.64
N LEU A 176 6.32 19.15 7.41
CA LEU A 176 5.34 19.38 6.35
C LEU A 176 4.56 20.67 6.57
N ASN A 177 4.01 20.91 7.77
CA ASN A 177 3.31 22.16 8.08
C ASN A 177 4.27 23.37 8.03
N CYS A 178 5.52 23.20 8.44
CA CYS A 178 6.57 24.21 8.31
C CYS A 178 6.81 24.59 6.83
N ALA A 179 7.00 23.59 5.96
CA ALA A 179 7.17 23.77 4.52
C ALA A 179 5.96 24.50 3.89
N LEU A 180 4.74 24.12 4.27
CA LEU A 180 3.51 24.70 3.72
C LEU A 180 3.22 26.12 4.20
N ARG A 181 3.86 26.60 5.28
CA ARG A 181 3.72 27.98 5.76
C ARG A 181 4.78 28.89 5.16
N ILE A 182 6.04 28.47 5.19
CA ILE A 182 7.19 29.38 5.03
C ILE A 182 7.52 29.72 3.57
N THR A 183 7.29 28.81 2.62
CA THR A 183 7.84 28.93 1.26
C THR A 183 6.77 29.37 0.23
N PRO A 184 6.55 30.66 -0.02
CA PRO A 184 5.37 31.15 -0.75
C PRO A 184 5.27 30.68 -2.21
N GLY A 185 6.37 30.24 -2.83
CA GLY A 185 6.42 29.80 -4.23
C GLY A 185 6.45 28.28 -4.43
N VAL A 186 6.03 27.85 -5.62
CA VAL A 186 6.11 26.45 -6.06
C VAL A 186 7.52 26.14 -6.56
N ARG A 187 8.34 25.64 -5.63
CA ARG A 187 9.60 24.89 -5.81
C ARG A 187 9.40 23.54 -6.46
N GLU A 188 10.17 23.13 -7.48
CA GLU A 188 10.17 21.71 -7.92
C GLU A 188 10.54 20.78 -6.75
N ALA A 189 11.71 20.99 -6.13
CA ALA A 189 12.20 20.18 -5.01
C ALA A 189 11.25 20.21 -3.80
N LEU A 190 10.57 21.34 -3.57
CA LEU A 190 9.57 21.49 -2.52
C LEU A 190 8.30 20.69 -2.84
N ALA A 191 7.80 20.76 -4.07
CA ALA A 191 6.57 20.08 -4.47
C ALA A 191 6.72 18.56 -4.35
N ASP A 192 7.85 18.01 -4.80
CA ASP A 192 8.11 16.56 -4.72
C ASP A 192 8.20 16.06 -3.28
N ILE A 193 8.90 16.81 -2.42
CA ILE A 193 9.06 16.39 -1.03
C ILE A 193 7.76 16.55 -0.24
N VAL A 194 6.97 17.60 -0.52
CA VAL A 194 5.63 17.78 0.06
C VAL A 194 4.71 16.66 -0.38
N CYS A 195 4.70 16.30 -1.67
CA CYS A 195 3.92 15.16 -2.16
C CYS A 195 4.31 13.86 -1.44
N SER A 196 5.62 13.61 -1.27
CA SER A 196 6.12 12.42 -0.58
C SER A 196 5.72 12.39 0.90
N ALA A 197 5.78 13.55 1.57
CA ALA A 197 5.37 13.70 2.96
C ALA A 197 3.86 13.55 3.15
N LEU A 198 3.05 14.04 2.21
CA LEU A 198 1.60 13.84 2.22
C LEU A 198 1.25 12.37 2.08
N VAL A 199 1.86 11.64 1.13
CA VAL A 199 1.65 10.19 0.97
C VAL A 199 2.04 9.44 2.24
N TYR A 200 3.12 9.82 2.91
CA TYR A 200 3.48 9.25 4.21
C TYR A 200 2.41 9.55 5.27
N ALA A 201 1.93 10.80 5.31
CA ALA A 201 0.96 11.26 6.29
C ALA A 201 -0.41 10.55 6.19
N GLU A 202 -0.76 9.96 5.04
CA GLU A 202 -1.96 9.12 4.90
C GLU A 202 -1.99 7.98 5.92
N GLY A 203 -0.83 7.38 6.25
CA GLY A 203 -0.71 6.27 7.18
C GLY A 203 -0.73 6.65 8.66
N LEU A 204 -0.71 7.95 8.98
CA LEU A 204 -0.75 8.42 10.37
C LEU A 204 -2.16 8.27 10.95
N ARG A 205 -2.27 8.25 12.28
CA ARG A 205 -3.58 8.12 12.96
C ARG A 205 -4.41 9.40 12.88
N GLN A 206 -3.76 10.55 13.05
CA GLN A 206 -4.39 11.86 13.00
C GLN A 206 -3.35 12.90 12.65
N PHE A 207 -3.66 13.74 11.66
CA PHE A 207 -2.80 14.83 11.23
C PHE A 207 -3.64 15.88 10.51
N ASP A 208 -3.48 17.14 10.90
CA ASP A 208 -4.15 18.27 10.27
C ASP A 208 -3.12 19.17 9.58
N LEU A 209 -3.45 19.57 8.35
CA LEU A 209 -2.63 20.46 7.55
C LEU A 209 -2.91 21.91 7.93
N GLU A 210 -1.85 22.64 8.29
CA GLU A 210 -1.89 24.04 8.73
C GLU A 210 -1.60 25.00 7.57
N ALA A 211 -2.27 24.81 6.43
CA ALA A 211 -2.10 25.67 5.26
C ALA A 211 -3.38 25.74 4.40
N PRO A 212 -3.57 26.82 3.60
CA PRO A 212 -4.68 26.90 2.66
C PRO A 212 -4.62 25.75 1.65
N SER A 213 -5.77 25.08 1.45
CA SER A 213 -5.86 23.94 0.52
C SER A 213 -5.48 24.30 -0.91
N ALA A 214 -5.76 25.53 -1.37
CA ALA A 214 -5.33 26.03 -2.68
C ALA A 214 -3.81 25.96 -2.91
N ARG A 215 -3.00 26.16 -1.86
CA ARG A 215 -1.53 26.06 -1.97
C ARG A 215 -1.08 24.62 -2.12
N ILE A 216 -1.70 23.70 -1.38
CA ILE A 216 -1.40 22.27 -1.46
C ILE A 216 -1.84 21.73 -2.83
N GLU A 217 -3.02 22.14 -3.30
CA GLU A 217 -3.52 21.83 -4.63
C GLU A 217 -2.51 22.25 -5.70
N ALA A 218 -2.00 23.49 -5.67
CA ALA A 218 -1.03 23.98 -6.63
C ALA A 218 0.30 23.19 -6.63
N LEU A 219 0.79 22.77 -5.46
CA LEU A 219 1.99 21.93 -5.35
C LEU A 219 1.75 20.54 -5.95
N LEU A 220 0.59 19.94 -5.69
CA LEU A 220 0.23 18.64 -6.27
C LEU A 220 0.01 18.74 -7.78
N GLU A 221 -0.62 19.82 -8.27
CA GLU A 221 -0.78 20.08 -9.70
C GLU A 221 0.56 20.23 -10.42
N ASP A 222 1.55 20.88 -9.80
CA ASP A 222 2.91 20.95 -10.34
C ASP A 222 3.54 19.56 -10.49
N CYS A 223 3.44 18.73 -9.45
CA CYS A 223 3.89 17.34 -9.50
C CYS A 223 3.19 16.56 -10.62
N VAL A 224 1.88 16.74 -10.79
CA VAL A 224 1.08 16.10 -11.86
C VAL A 224 1.51 16.57 -13.24
N ARG A 225 1.78 17.87 -13.42
CA ARG A 225 2.31 18.41 -14.70
C ARG A 225 3.65 17.79 -15.05
N ARG A 226 4.51 17.56 -14.06
CA ARG A 226 5.80 16.86 -14.22
C ARG A 226 5.69 15.33 -14.34
N GLY A 227 4.48 14.76 -14.25
CA GLY A 227 4.23 13.34 -14.51
C GLY A 227 4.20 12.44 -13.26
N SER A 228 4.12 13.01 -12.07
CA SER A 228 4.01 12.23 -10.83
C SER A 228 2.67 11.49 -10.73
N ALA A 229 2.72 10.16 -10.82
CA ALA A 229 1.55 9.30 -10.67
C ALA A 229 0.99 9.28 -9.23
N THR A 230 1.85 9.42 -8.22
CA THR A 230 1.44 9.53 -6.81
C THR A 230 0.68 10.81 -6.55
N ALA A 231 1.16 11.94 -7.08
CA ALA A 231 0.44 13.20 -6.98
C ALA A 231 -0.90 13.15 -7.71
N ALA A 232 -0.96 12.51 -8.88
CA ALA A 232 -2.20 12.33 -9.64
C ALA A 232 -3.23 11.50 -8.86
N LEU A 233 -2.78 10.43 -8.20
CA LEU A 233 -3.64 9.63 -7.32
C LEU A 233 -4.18 10.45 -6.15
N LEU A 234 -3.29 11.10 -5.39
CA LEU A 234 -3.66 11.85 -4.18
C LEU A 234 -4.59 13.03 -4.51
N LEU A 235 -4.22 13.83 -5.51
CA LEU A 235 -5.03 14.95 -5.96
C LEU A 235 -6.35 14.48 -6.58
N GLY A 236 -6.31 13.42 -7.39
CA GLY A 236 -7.50 12.83 -8.00
C GLY A 236 -8.52 12.36 -6.96
N ARG A 237 -8.05 11.65 -5.94
CA ARG A 237 -8.84 11.18 -4.80
C ARG A 237 -9.45 12.36 -4.03
N ALA A 238 -8.66 13.39 -3.71
CA ALA A 238 -9.13 14.56 -2.99
C ALA A 238 -10.18 15.37 -3.78
N LEU A 239 -9.99 15.55 -5.09
CA LEU A 239 -10.97 16.22 -5.98
C LEU A 239 -12.29 15.46 -6.11
N CYS A 240 -12.27 14.13 -5.96
CA CYS A 240 -13.46 13.29 -5.84
C CYS A 240 -14.13 13.37 -4.46
N GLY A 241 -13.59 14.16 -3.52
CA GLY A 241 -14.11 14.28 -2.16
C GLY A 241 -13.81 13.07 -1.27
N LEU A 242 -12.84 12.24 -1.65
CA LEU A 242 -12.46 11.05 -0.91
C LEU A 242 -11.25 11.38 -0.01
N ASP A 243 -11.38 11.11 1.28
CA ASP A 243 -10.29 11.32 2.24
C ASP A 243 -9.20 10.26 2.08
N ALA A 244 -7.94 10.64 2.35
CA ALA A 244 -6.74 9.83 2.23
C ALA A 244 -6.14 9.51 3.61
N GLY A 245 -6.70 8.50 4.27
CA GLY A 245 -6.27 8.11 5.61
C GLY A 245 -6.49 9.25 6.61
N ALA A 246 -5.42 9.75 7.25
CA ALA A 246 -5.51 10.93 8.10
C ALA A 246 -5.77 12.25 7.36
N LEU A 247 -5.51 12.31 6.04
CA LEU A 247 -5.67 13.53 5.25
C LEU A 247 -7.10 13.70 4.77
N LYS A 248 -7.75 14.78 5.19
CA LYS A 248 -9.07 15.16 4.68
C LYS A 248 -8.95 15.75 3.29
N SER A 249 -9.86 15.36 2.40
CA SER A 249 -9.97 15.88 1.03
C SER A 249 -10.05 17.41 0.98
N GLN A 250 -10.85 18.01 1.87
CA GLN A 250 -11.04 19.46 1.99
C GLN A 250 -9.76 20.22 2.38
N SER A 251 -8.80 19.55 3.01
CA SER A 251 -7.50 20.14 3.36
C SER A 251 -6.53 20.15 2.18
N LEU A 252 -6.74 19.29 1.17
CA LEU A 252 -5.85 19.14 0.02
C LEU A 252 -6.29 19.97 -1.20
N VAL A 253 -7.60 20.20 -1.35
CA VAL A 253 -8.17 20.91 -2.52
C VAL A 253 -9.08 22.06 -2.10
N SER A 254 -9.12 23.09 -2.94
CA SER A 254 -9.97 24.27 -2.74
C SER A 254 -11.46 23.97 -2.95
N GLY A 255 -11.76 22.99 -3.80
CA GLY A 255 -13.11 22.53 -4.08
C GLY A 255 -13.12 21.19 -4.80
N GLN A 256 -14.21 20.45 -4.66
CA GLN A 256 -14.38 19.18 -5.36
C GLN A 256 -14.60 19.41 -6.85
N ASN A 257 -13.96 18.57 -7.67
CA ASN A 257 -14.15 18.54 -9.10
C ASN A 257 -14.08 17.10 -9.58
N MET A 258 -15.22 16.42 -9.57
CA MET A 258 -15.31 14.99 -9.87
C MET A 258 -14.75 14.62 -11.26
N ARG A 259 -14.98 15.44 -12.28
CA ARG A 259 -14.48 15.18 -13.65
C ARG A 259 -12.96 15.23 -13.72
N LYS A 260 -12.36 16.28 -13.15
CA LYS A 260 -10.90 16.42 -13.07
C LYS A 260 -10.30 15.32 -12.18
N GLY A 261 -10.96 15.01 -11.06
CA GLY A 261 -10.54 13.95 -10.14
C GLY A 261 -10.45 12.59 -10.81
N VAL A 262 -11.53 12.16 -11.49
CA VAL A 262 -11.56 10.91 -12.26
C VAL A 262 -10.51 10.87 -13.36
N ALA A 263 -10.30 11.97 -14.09
CA ALA A 263 -9.26 12.02 -15.12
C ALA A 263 -7.84 11.82 -14.55
N LEU A 264 -7.56 12.41 -13.39
CA LEU A 264 -6.28 12.21 -12.70
C LEU A 264 -6.14 10.80 -12.14
N LEU A 265 -7.22 10.22 -11.59
CA LEU A 265 -7.23 8.83 -11.14
C LEU A 265 -6.99 7.86 -12.29
N LEU A 266 -7.57 8.10 -13.46
CA LEU A 266 -7.31 7.29 -14.65
C LEU A 266 -5.83 7.37 -15.07
N ARG A 267 -5.24 8.58 -15.10
CA ARG A 267 -3.81 8.75 -15.38
C ARG A 267 -2.93 8.04 -14.36
N ALA A 268 -3.31 8.06 -13.08
CA ALA A 268 -2.58 7.34 -12.03
C ALA A 268 -2.69 5.82 -12.23
N ALA A 269 -3.87 5.33 -12.57
CA ALA A 269 -4.13 3.92 -12.84
C ALA A 269 -3.31 3.40 -14.04
N ASP A 270 -3.30 4.15 -15.15
CA ASP A 270 -2.52 3.85 -16.34
C ASP A 270 -1.01 3.89 -16.07
N ALA A 271 -0.57 4.70 -15.10
CA ALA A 271 0.81 4.77 -14.62
C ALA A 271 1.16 3.69 -13.57
N GLY A 272 0.28 2.70 -13.34
CA GLY A 272 0.53 1.56 -12.46
C GLY A 272 0.14 1.76 -10.99
N LYS A 273 -0.68 2.76 -10.66
CA LYS A 273 -1.29 2.91 -9.32
C LYS A 273 -2.57 2.09 -9.23
N ASP A 274 -2.44 0.80 -8.95
CA ASP A 274 -3.55 -0.15 -8.96
C ASP A 274 -4.73 0.21 -8.05
N GLU A 275 -4.47 0.89 -6.93
CA GLU A 275 -5.50 1.37 -6.01
C GLU A 275 -6.46 2.39 -6.65
N ALA A 276 -6.01 3.11 -7.70
CA ALA A 276 -6.85 4.05 -8.44
C ALA A 276 -8.05 3.37 -9.11
N TRP A 277 -7.93 2.10 -9.52
CA TRP A 277 -9.04 1.37 -10.16
C TRP A 277 -10.24 1.22 -9.22
N MET A 278 -10.01 1.00 -7.93
CA MET A 278 -11.09 0.92 -6.95
C MET A 278 -11.73 2.28 -6.68
N LEU A 279 -10.94 3.36 -6.69
CA LEU A 279 -11.46 4.72 -6.55
C LEU A 279 -12.32 5.10 -7.77
N LEU A 280 -11.86 4.78 -8.98
CA LEU A 280 -12.63 4.96 -10.22
C LEU A 280 -13.94 4.16 -10.19
N TYR A 281 -13.90 2.89 -9.76
CA TYR A 281 -15.12 2.11 -9.55
C TYR A 281 -16.08 2.84 -8.60
N SER A 282 -15.59 3.30 -7.45
CA SER A 282 -16.44 3.95 -6.44
C SER A 282 -17.12 5.21 -7.00
N ALA A 283 -16.37 6.06 -7.71
CA ALA A 283 -16.87 7.29 -8.31
C ALA A 283 -17.91 7.05 -9.41
N HIS A 284 -17.74 6.02 -10.24
CA HIS A 284 -18.66 5.70 -11.33
C HIS A 284 -19.86 4.84 -10.91
N SER A 285 -19.76 4.12 -9.79
CA SER A 285 -20.82 3.25 -9.27
C SER A 285 -21.92 3.99 -8.51
N ASP A 286 -21.62 5.19 -8.02
CA ASP A 286 -22.61 6.03 -7.34
C ASP A 286 -23.52 6.71 -8.37
N ASN A 287 -24.80 6.34 -8.38
CA ASN A 287 -25.80 6.88 -9.30
C ASN A 287 -26.07 8.39 -9.08
N HIS A 288 -25.68 8.95 -7.93
CA HIS A 288 -25.83 10.37 -7.64
C HIS A 288 -24.63 11.21 -8.10
N ALA A 289 -23.50 10.58 -8.41
CA ALA A 289 -22.31 11.28 -8.87
C ALA A 289 -22.49 11.81 -10.30
N SER A 290 -21.92 12.98 -10.60
CA SER A 290 -21.98 13.58 -11.94
C SER A 290 -21.22 12.80 -13.02
N VAL A 291 -20.45 11.79 -12.62
CA VAL A 291 -19.69 10.88 -13.48
C VAL A 291 -20.27 9.46 -13.49
N ALA A 292 -21.42 9.24 -12.87
CA ALA A 292 -22.06 7.92 -12.78
C ALA A 292 -22.14 7.24 -14.14
N ASN A 293 -21.56 6.04 -14.25
CA ASN A 293 -21.64 5.24 -15.46
C ASN A 293 -21.46 3.76 -15.09
N PRO A 294 -22.53 2.94 -15.10
CA PRO A 294 -22.46 1.56 -14.65
C PRO A 294 -21.59 0.66 -15.54
N GLN A 295 -21.47 0.97 -16.83
CA GLN A 295 -20.61 0.22 -17.75
C GLN A 295 -19.14 0.47 -17.43
N MET A 296 -18.77 1.75 -17.25
CA MET A 296 -17.40 2.12 -16.85
C MET A 296 -17.07 1.62 -15.45
N ALA A 297 -18.01 1.70 -14.50
CA ALA A 297 -17.84 1.14 -13.17
C ALA A 297 -17.48 -0.35 -13.26
N ARG A 298 -18.24 -1.15 -14.03
CA ARG A 298 -17.91 -2.56 -14.22
C ARG A 298 -16.53 -2.77 -14.82
N PHE A 299 -16.16 -2.02 -15.85
CA PHE A 299 -14.83 -2.08 -16.44
C PHE A 299 -13.72 -1.81 -15.41
N PHE A 300 -13.86 -0.76 -14.60
CA PHE A 300 -12.89 -0.43 -13.55
C PHE A 300 -12.84 -1.47 -12.43
N LEU A 301 -13.98 -2.09 -12.08
CA LEU A 301 -14.03 -3.19 -11.12
C LEU A 301 -13.24 -4.41 -11.62
N GLU A 302 -13.39 -4.75 -12.90
CA GLU A 302 -12.65 -5.85 -13.53
C GLU A 302 -11.14 -5.58 -13.55
N LYS A 303 -10.73 -4.34 -13.87
CA LYS A 303 -9.32 -3.91 -13.78
C LYS A 303 -8.79 -3.99 -12.34
N ALA A 304 -9.55 -3.51 -11.36
CA ALA A 304 -9.17 -3.59 -9.96
C ALA A 304 -9.03 -5.04 -9.47
N ALA A 305 -9.93 -5.94 -9.88
CA ALA A 305 -9.88 -7.36 -9.52
C ALA A 305 -8.67 -8.07 -10.14
N LEU A 306 -8.34 -7.75 -11.39
CA LEU A 306 -7.15 -8.24 -12.09
C LEU A 306 -5.86 -7.72 -11.46
N ALA A 307 -5.84 -6.46 -10.99
CA ALA A 307 -4.74 -5.90 -10.23
C ALA A 307 -4.61 -6.49 -8.81
N GLY A 308 -5.51 -7.40 -8.40
CA GLY A 308 -5.41 -8.12 -7.14
C GLY A 308 -6.02 -7.39 -5.95
N ALA A 309 -6.84 -6.36 -6.16
CA ALA A 309 -7.54 -5.68 -5.08
C ALA A 309 -8.59 -6.60 -4.45
N LEU A 310 -8.41 -6.90 -3.16
CA LEU A 310 -9.23 -7.88 -2.42
C LEU A 310 -10.74 -7.59 -2.49
N ILE A 311 -11.11 -6.34 -2.23
CA ILE A 311 -12.50 -5.87 -2.26
C ILE A 311 -13.08 -5.97 -3.69
N ALA A 312 -12.27 -5.71 -4.71
CA ALA A 312 -12.68 -5.80 -6.11
C ALA A 312 -13.02 -7.23 -6.51
N GLN A 313 -12.14 -8.18 -6.17
CA GLN A 313 -12.34 -9.61 -6.44
C GLN A 313 -13.63 -10.11 -5.78
N ARG A 314 -13.84 -9.77 -4.50
CA ARG A 314 -15.10 -10.08 -3.81
C ARG A 314 -16.32 -9.52 -4.53
N ARG A 315 -16.33 -8.20 -4.79
CA ARG A 315 -17.49 -7.52 -5.38
C ARG A 315 -17.78 -8.05 -6.78
N LEU A 316 -16.76 -8.23 -7.60
CA LEU A 316 -16.89 -8.78 -8.95
C LEU A 316 -17.46 -10.20 -8.92
N GLY A 317 -16.91 -11.07 -8.07
CA GLY A 317 -17.41 -12.44 -7.92
C GLY A 317 -18.87 -12.49 -7.45
N ALA A 318 -19.24 -11.65 -6.48
CA ALA A 318 -20.60 -11.55 -5.98
C ALA A 318 -21.59 -11.01 -7.04
N LEU A 319 -21.18 -10.01 -7.83
CA LEU A 319 -22.00 -9.45 -8.91
C LEU A 319 -22.23 -10.47 -10.03
N ILE A 320 -21.16 -11.16 -10.46
CA ILE A 320 -21.25 -12.21 -11.49
C ILE A 320 -22.16 -13.33 -11.00
N LEU A 321 -21.97 -13.84 -9.77
CA LEU A 321 -22.82 -14.91 -9.24
C LEU A 321 -24.28 -14.51 -9.13
N ARG A 322 -24.57 -13.28 -8.69
CA ARG A 322 -25.94 -12.78 -8.58
C ARG A 322 -26.67 -12.79 -9.92
N SER A 323 -25.97 -12.47 -11.01
CA SER A 323 -26.53 -12.44 -12.36
C SER A 323 -26.28 -13.71 -13.17
N ALA A 324 -25.65 -14.75 -12.61
CA ALA A 324 -25.29 -15.95 -13.36
C ALA A 324 -26.54 -16.71 -13.83
N HIS A 325 -26.57 -17.04 -15.12
CA HIS A 325 -27.62 -17.85 -15.76
C HIS A 325 -27.06 -19.15 -16.35
N SER A 326 -25.73 -19.23 -16.47
CA SER A 326 -24.99 -20.38 -16.95
C SER A 326 -23.98 -20.89 -15.92
N LEU A 327 -23.58 -22.16 -16.07
CA LEU A 327 -22.51 -22.74 -15.27
C LEU A 327 -21.21 -21.95 -15.41
N HIS A 328 -20.87 -21.53 -16.63
CA HIS A 328 -19.64 -20.79 -16.91
C HIS A 328 -19.54 -19.49 -16.10
N GLU A 329 -20.63 -18.71 -16.02
CA GLU A 329 -20.67 -17.50 -15.19
C GLU A 329 -20.56 -17.82 -13.70
N SER A 330 -21.20 -18.91 -13.25
CA SER A 330 -21.04 -19.36 -11.85
C SER A 330 -19.59 -19.73 -11.54
N GLU A 331 -18.91 -20.46 -12.43
CA GLU A 331 -17.48 -20.80 -12.27
C GLU A 331 -16.61 -19.54 -12.20
N GLN A 332 -16.86 -18.54 -13.06
CA GLN A 332 -16.14 -17.26 -13.03
C GLN A 332 -16.35 -16.51 -11.71
N GLY A 333 -17.59 -16.42 -11.24
CA GLY A 333 -17.88 -15.72 -10.00
C GLY A 333 -17.31 -16.43 -8.76
N ILE A 334 -17.36 -17.77 -8.73
CA ILE A 334 -16.70 -18.57 -7.70
C ILE A 334 -15.18 -18.39 -7.75
N HIS A 335 -14.57 -18.35 -8.93
CA HIS A 335 -13.14 -18.14 -9.08
C HIS A 335 -12.67 -16.85 -8.39
N TRP A 336 -13.34 -15.72 -8.66
CA TRP A 336 -13.03 -14.44 -8.03
C TRP A 336 -13.25 -14.44 -6.51
N LEU A 337 -14.37 -15.00 -6.06
CA LEU A 337 -14.62 -15.13 -4.61
C LEU A 337 -13.59 -16.03 -3.92
N HIS A 338 -13.15 -17.10 -4.58
CA HIS A 338 -12.14 -18.01 -4.05
C HIS A 338 -10.78 -17.34 -3.91
N GLN A 339 -10.35 -16.53 -4.89
CA GLN A 339 -9.14 -15.73 -4.76
C GLN A 339 -9.20 -14.76 -3.56
N ALA A 340 -10.35 -14.08 -3.37
CA ALA A 340 -10.54 -13.19 -2.23
C ALA A 340 -10.54 -13.95 -0.90
N ALA A 341 -11.25 -15.08 -0.83
CA ALA A 341 -11.35 -15.90 0.38
C ALA A 341 -9.99 -16.48 0.80
N GLN A 342 -9.14 -16.89 -0.15
CA GLN A 342 -7.77 -17.36 0.13
C GLN A 342 -6.88 -16.29 0.75
N ARG A 343 -7.17 -15.01 0.52
CA ARG A 343 -6.46 -13.86 1.10
C ARG A 343 -7.12 -13.35 2.39
N GLY A 344 -8.06 -14.11 2.96
CA GLY A 344 -8.69 -13.82 4.24
C GLY A 344 -9.95 -12.95 4.17
N ASP A 345 -10.58 -12.78 3.01
CA ASP A 345 -11.88 -12.09 2.93
C ASP A 345 -13.03 -12.99 3.44
N ASP A 346 -13.48 -12.70 4.66
CA ASP A 346 -14.57 -13.43 5.33
C ASP A 346 -15.93 -13.29 4.62
N HIS A 347 -16.18 -12.16 3.94
CA HIS A 347 -17.42 -11.99 3.19
C HIS A 347 -17.43 -12.90 1.96
N ALA A 348 -16.30 -13.00 1.25
CA ALA A 348 -16.15 -13.92 0.14
C ALA A 348 -16.29 -15.38 0.62
N MET A 349 -15.63 -15.75 1.72
CA MET A 349 -15.76 -17.10 2.29
C MET A 349 -17.21 -17.43 2.71
N ARG A 350 -17.94 -16.49 3.31
CA ARG A 350 -19.37 -16.67 3.64
C ARG A 350 -20.23 -16.90 2.39
N LEU A 351 -19.96 -16.19 1.30
CA LEU A 351 -20.67 -16.41 0.04
C LEU A 351 -20.32 -17.77 -0.57
N LEU A 352 -19.05 -18.19 -0.57
CA LEU A 352 -18.66 -19.52 -1.04
C LEU A 352 -19.32 -20.64 -0.23
N ARG A 353 -19.35 -20.52 1.11
CA ARG A 353 -20.01 -21.49 1.98
C ARG A 353 -21.48 -21.66 1.66
N SER A 354 -22.17 -20.61 1.22
CA SER A 354 -23.58 -20.68 0.84
C SER A 354 -23.84 -21.52 -0.43
N LEU A 355 -22.80 -21.87 -1.20
CA LEU A 355 -22.88 -22.72 -2.39
C LEU A 355 -22.65 -24.21 -2.07
N VAL A 356 -22.26 -24.53 -0.83
CA VAL A 356 -21.99 -25.89 -0.37
C VAL A 356 -23.12 -26.32 0.55
N LEU A 357 -23.69 -27.49 0.28
CA LEU A 357 -24.75 -28.03 1.14
C LEU A 357 -24.14 -28.53 2.46
N PRO A 358 -24.84 -28.33 3.59
CA PRO A 358 -24.39 -28.90 4.87
C PRO A 358 -24.46 -30.43 4.83
N VAL A 359 -23.48 -31.08 5.46
CA VAL A 359 -23.44 -32.52 5.70
C VAL A 359 -23.50 -32.74 7.21
N ALA A 360 -24.20 -33.80 7.66
CA ALA A 360 -24.38 -34.06 9.07
C ALA A 360 -23.12 -34.70 9.71
N GLY A 361 -23.08 -34.67 11.04
CA GLY A 361 -22.07 -35.37 11.84
C GLY A 361 -20.68 -34.73 11.85
N PRO A 362 -19.85 -35.11 12.85
CA PRO A 362 -18.54 -34.52 13.07
C PRO A 362 -17.49 -35.01 12.06
N GLU A 363 -16.55 -34.13 11.73
CA GLU A 363 -15.50 -34.41 10.74
C GLU A 363 -14.57 -35.55 11.15
N GLY A 364 -14.23 -35.66 12.45
CA GLY A 364 -13.34 -36.71 12.94
C GLY A 364 -13.90 -38.12 12.77
N GLU A 365 -15.20 -38.31 13.03
CA GLU A 365 -15.90 -39.59 12.85
C GLU A 365 -15.95 -39.98 11.38
N ALA A 366 -16.37 -39.05 10.51
CA ALA A 366 -16.40 -39.28 9.08
C ALA A 366 -15.02 -39.61 8.50
N ALA A 367 -13.96 -38.90 8.95
CA ALA A 367 -12.60 -39.15 8.52
C ALA A 367 -12.10 -40.54 8.95
N GLY A 368 -12.40 -40.97 10.18
CA GLY A 368 -12.10 -42.31 10.69
C GLY A 368 -12.76 -43.40 9.86
N LEU A 369 -14.07 -43.30 9.64
CA LEU A 369 -14.83 -44.26 8.84
C LEU A 369 -14.37 -44.30 7.37
N ILE A 370 -14.06 -43.14 6.77
CA ILE A 370 -13.49 -43.09 5.42
C ILE A 370 -12.14 -43.81 5.36
N ALA A 371 -11.31 -43.71 6.40
CA ALA A 371 -10.02 -44.41 6.46
C ALA A 371 -10.19 -45.93 6.60
N GLU A 372 -11.19 -46.39 7.35
CA GLU A 372 -11.54 -47.81 7.47
C GLU A 372 -12.11 -48.36 6.15
N ILE A 373 -13.10 -47.68 5.57
CA ILE A 373 -13.68 -48.03 4.26
C ILE A 373 -12.60 -48.04 3.18
N ARG A 374 -11.61 -47.14 3.23
CA ARG A 374 -10.50 -47.11 2.26
C ARG A 374 -9.69 -48.40 2.23
N ARG A 375 -9.60 -49.16 3.33
CA ARG A 375 -8.91 -50.46 3.37
C ARG A 375 -9.68 -51.54 2.62
N ASP A 376 -11.01 -51.45 2.61
CA ASP A 376 -11.89 -52.41 1.91
C ASP A 376 -12.19 -52.00 0.47
N ASP A 377 -12.53 -50.73 0.23
CA ASP A 377 -12.89 -50.16 -1.07
C ASP A 377 -12.33 -48.72 -1.20
N PRO A 378 -11.12 -48.56 -1.76
CA PRO A 378 -10.49 -47.26 -1.97
C PRO A 378 -11.30 -46.32 -2.89
N TRP A 379 -12.06 -46.87 -3.84
CA TRP A 379 -12.87 -46.11 -4.79
C TRP A 379 -14.04 -45.45 -4.07
N MET A 380 -14.77 -46.24 -3.27
CA MET A 380 -15.87 -45.73 -2.47
C MET A 380 -15.37 -44.69 -1.45
N ALA A 381 -14.24 -44.95 -0.79
CA ALA A 381 -13.66 -43.99 0.16
C ALA A 381 -13.32 -42.63 -0.48
N CYS A 382 -12.80 -42.61 -1.71
CA CYS A 382 -12.55 -41.36 -2.44
C CYS A 382 -13.86 -40.62 -2.78
N ARG A 383 -14.92 -41.36 -3.17
CA ARG A 383 -16.25 -40.78 -3.41
C ARG A 383 -16.88 -40.22 -2.14
N LEU A 384 -16.79 -40.93 -1.02
CA LEU A 384 -17.31 -40.47 0.28
C LEU A 384 -16.58 -39.21 0.76
N ARG A 385 -15.24 -39.18 0.64
CA ARG A 385 -14.46 -37.98 0.97
C ARG A 385 -14.87 -36.79 0.11
N THR A 386 -14.93 -36.97 -1.20
CA THR A 386 -15.32 -35.92 -2.14
C THR A 386 -16.76 -35.47 -1.90
N ALA A 387 -17.67 -36.40 -1.61
CA ALA A 387 -19.06 -36.07 -1.33
C ALA A 387 -19.22 -35.23 -0.08
N ARG A 388 -18.51 -35.58 1.00
CA ARG A 388 -18.55 -34.85 2.24
C ARG A 388 -17.93 -33.45 2.11
N ASP A 389 -16.72 -33.37 1.55
CA ASP A 389 -15.97 -32.11 1.41
C ASP A 389 -16.73 -31.04 0.59
N PHE A 390 -17.52 -31.47 -0.38
CA PHE A 390 -18.23 -30.60 -1.32
C PHE A 390 -19.75 -30.61 -1.14
N GLY A 391 -20.27 -31.21 -0.06
CA GLY A 391 -21.71 -31.25 0.20
C GLY A 391 -22.49 -31.80 -0.98
N LEU A 392 -22.07 -32.95 -1.50
CA LEU A 392 -22.75 -33.62 -2.61
C LEU A 392 -23.94 -34.41 -2.10
N THR A 393 -25.03 -34.39 -2.85
CA THR A 393 -26.09 -35.38 -2.63
C THR A 393 -25.59 -36.78 -2.98
N LYS A 394 -26.23 -37.82 -2.45
CA LYS A 394 -25.89 -39.23 -2.77
C LYS A 394 -25.77 -39.48 -4.26
N LEU A 395 -26.73 -38.94 -5.01
CA LEU A 395 -26.76 -39.07 -6.47
C LEU A 395 -25.56 -38.39 -7.12
N GLU A 396 -25.24 -37.15 -6.74
CA GLU A 396 -24.08 -36.41 -7.26
C GLU A 396 -22.76 -37.12 -6.90
N GLY A 397 -22.57 -37.49 -5.63
CA GLY A 397 -21.33 -38.14 -5.15
C GLY A 397 -21.09 -39.52 -5.77
N LEU A 398 -22.15 -40.26 -6.10
CA LEU A 398 -22.04 -41.54 -6.78
C LEU A 398 -21.98 -41.43 -8.31
N SER A 399 -22.33 -40.29 -8.92
CA SER A 399 -22.35 -40.15 -10.39
C SER A 399 -21.25 -39.26 -10.94
N VAL A 400 -20.71 -38.32 -10.16
CA VAL A 400 -19.67 -37.40 -10.60
C VAL A 400 -18.43 -38.15 -11.07
N ASP A 401 -17.88 -37.71 -12.19
CA ASP A 401 -16.54 -38.09 -12.64
C ASP A 401 -15.52 -37.21 -11.90
N VAL A 402 -14.99 -37.72 -10.80
CA VAL A 402 -14.07 -36.98 -9.92
C VAL A 402 -12.80 -36.58 -10.65
N ALA A 403 -12.36 -37.35 -11.65
CA ALA A 403 -11.13 -37.06 -12.38
C ALA A 403 -11.26 -35.80 -13.26
N THR A 404 -12.41 -35.61 -13.92
CA THR A 404 -12.63 -34.48 -14.85
C THR A 404 -13.33 -33.28 -14.18
N ALA A 405 -13.92 -33.47 -13.01
CA ALA A 405 -14.68 -32.45 -12.28
C ALA A 405 -13.81 -31.40 -11.55
N VAL A 406 -12.51 -31.61 -11.43
CA VAL A 406 -11.63 -30.72 -10.65
C VAL A 406 -11.48 -29.35 -11.29
N ARG A 407 -11.50 -28.30 -10.46
CA ARG A 407 -11.17 -26.92 -10.82
C ARG A 407 -10.18 -26.34 -9.82
N PRO A 408 -9.41 -25.28 -10.17
CA PRO A 408 -8.50 -24.63 -9.23
C PRO A 408 -9.17 -24.12 -7.95
N TRP A 409 -10.46 -23.76 -8.03
CA TRP A 409 -11.28 -23.24 -6.92
C TRP A 409 -12.22 -24.27 -6.28
N GLY A 410 -12.30 -25.51 -6.80
CA GLY A 410 -13.25 -26.51 -6.29
C GLY A 410 -13.60 -27.61 -7.28
N LEU A 411 -14.89 -27.93 -7.38
CA LEU A 411 -15.46 -29.07 -8.10
C LEU A 411 -16.64 -28.63 -8.98
N VAL A 412 -16.77 -29.20 -10.18
CA VAL A 412 -17.96 -29.09 -11.01
C VAL A 412 -18.64 -30.44 -11.13
N VAL A 413 -19.88 -30.53 -10.65
CA VAL A 413 -20.72 -31.69 -10.93
C VAL A 413 -21.35 -31.48 -12.31
N GLY A 414 -20.91 -32.27 -13.29
CA GLY A 414 -21.45 -32.26 -14.65
C GLY A 414 -22.88 -32.82 -14.73
N PRO A 415 -23.49 -32.79 -15.93
CA PRO A 415 -24.83 -33.33 -16.10
C PRO A 415 -24.85 -34.83 -15.85
N ASN A 416 -25.84 -35.31 -15.10
CA ASN A 416 -25.97 -36.74 -14.82
C ASN A 416 -26.54 -37.46 -16.06
N PRO A 417 -25.77 -38.36 -16.72
CA PRO A 417 -26.20 -39.00 -17.96
C PRO A 417 -27.32 -40.04 -17.74
N PHE A 418 -27.53 -40.47 -16.50
CA PHE A 418 -28.54 -41.49 -16.14
C PHE A 418 -29.91 -40.88 -15.81
N ILE A 419 -30.07 -39.55 -15.90
CA ILE A 419 -31.30 -38.85 -15.55
C ILE A 419 -31.83 -38.09 -16.76
N THR A 420 -32.98 -38.54 -17.26
CA THR A 420 -33.67 -37.93 -18.41
C THR A 420 -34.30 -36.58 -18.07
N GLN A 421 -34.65 -36.34 -16.81
CA GLN A 421 -35.20 -35.06 -16.37
C GLN A 421 -34.12 -33.99 -16.28
N ALA A 422 -34.08 -33.11 -17.29
CA ALA A 422 -33.09 -32.03 -17.43
C ALA A 422 -32.89 -31.19 -16.14
N LYS A 423 -33.97 -30.91 -15.40
CA LYS A 423 -33.89 -30.14 -14.14
C LYS A 423 -33.06 -30.84 -13.06
N LEU A 424 -33.16 -32.16 -12.95
CA LEU A 424 -32.44 -32.95 -11.96
C LEU A 424 -30.99 -33.22 -12.38
N SER A 425 -30.72 -33.27 -13.69
CA SER A 425 -29.39 -33.44 -14.26
C SER A 425 -28.65 -32.13 -14.53
N THR A 426 -29.15 -30.97 -14.08
CA THR A 426 -28.43 -29.70 -14.28
C THR A 426 -27.10 -29.66 -13.51
N PRO A 427 -26.02 -29.20 -14.14
CA PRO A 427 -24.71 -29.14 -13.50
C PRO A 427 -24.67 -28.05 -12.43
N ARG A 428 -23.73 -28.16 -11.49
CA ARG A 428 -23.45 -27.09 -10.52
C ARG A 428 -21.96 -27.00 -10.19
N ALA A 429 -21.51 -25.77 -9.94
CA ALA A 429 -20.17 -25.45 -9.47
C ALA A 429 -20.15 -25.36 -7.94
N ILE A 430 -19.14 -25.96 -7.31
CA ILE A 430 -19.05 -26.10 -5.86
C ILE A 430 -17.64 -25.73 -5.40
N PRO A 431 -17.48 -24.68 -4.58
CA PRO A 431 -16.16 -24.24 -4.15
C PRO A 431 -15.55 -25.18 -3.10
N ALA A 432 -14.23 -25.28 -3.09
CA ALA A 432 -13.51 -25.81 -1.94
C ALA A 432 -13.51 -24.75 -0.83
N LEU A 433 -14.02 -25.11 0.36
CA LEU A 433 -14.07 -24.18 1.50
C LEU A 433 -12.78 -24.16 2.33
N THR A 434 -11.97 -25.22 2.21
CA THR A 434 -10.71 -25.37 2.94
C THR A 434 -9.61 -25.85 2.00
N ALA A 435 -8.36 -25.53 2.36
CA ALA A 435 -7.19 -26.06 1.65
C ALA A 435 -7.14 -27.59 1.68
N GLU A 436 -7.58 -28.19 2.79
CA GLU A 436 -7.68 -29.64 2.95
C GLU A 436 -8.68 -30.28 1.98
N ALA A 437 -9.88 -29.70 1.83
CA ALA A 437 -10.87 -30.17 0.86
C ALA A 437 -10.33 -30.11 -0.58
N ALA A 438 -9.64 -29.03 -0.93
CA ALA A 438 -9.00 -28.89 -2.25
C ALA A 438 -7.89 -29.94 -2.47
N GLN A 439 -7.09 -30.24 -1.44
CA GLN A 439 -6.04 -31.27 -1.52
C GLN A 439 -6.63 -32.67 -1.61
N SER A 440 -7.67 -32.98 -0.81
CA SER A 440 -8.40 -34.25 -0.84
C SER A 440 -9.08 -34.50 -2.18
N LEU A 441 -9.63 -33.45 -2.81
CA LEU A 441 -10.15 -33.54 -4.17
C LEU A 441 -9.06 -33.92 -5.18
N ARG A 442 -7.92 -33.22 -5.16
CA ARG A 442 -6.79 -33.52 -6.07
C ARG A 442 -6.27 -34.95 -5.89
N ARG A 443 -6.14 -35.42 -4.64
CA ARG A 443 -5.75 -36.81 -4.34
C ARG A 443 -6.76 -37.81 -4.89
N SER A 444 -8.05 -37.54 -4.72
CA SER A 444 -9.13 -38.40 -5.23
C SER A 444 -9.10 -38.42 -6.76
N ALA A 445 -9.00 -37.27 -7.42
CA ALA A 445 -8.94 -37.17 -8.88
C ALA A 445 -7.71 -37.91 -9.45
N ALA A 446 -6.53 -37.73 -8.86
CA ALA A 446 -5.32 -38.45 -9.26
C ALA A 446 -5.47 -39.96 -9.13
N PHE A 447 -6.10 -40.44 -8.05
CA PHE A 447 -6.41 -41.86 -7.87
C PHE A 447 -7.33 -42.37 -9.00
N PHE A 448 -8.41 -41.64 -9.30
CA PHE A 448 -9.33 -42.01 -10.38
C PHE A 448 -8.65 -41.99 -11.75
N GLU A 449 -7.77 -41.02 -12.04
CA GLU A 449 -7.02 -40.97 -13.30
C GLU A 449 -6.05 -42.13 -13.47
N GLN A 450 -5.27 -42.43 -12.43
CA GLN A 450 -4.31 -43.54 -12.45
C GLN A 450 -5.02 -44.88 -12.63
N ALA A 451 -6.19 -45.02 -12.03
CA ALA A 451 -6.97 -46.25 -12.05
C ALA A 451 -7.95 -46.35 -13.23
N ARG A 452 -7.96 -45.38 -14.17
CA ARG A 452 -8.81 -45.39 -15.39
C ARG A 452 -8.77 -46.70 -16.20
N PRO A 453 -7.63 -47.36 -16.41
CA PRO A 453 -7.57 -48.62 -17.17
C PRO A 453 -8.39 -49.75 -16.52
N ASP A 454 -8.41 -49.80 -15.18
CA ASP A 454 -9.08 -50.83 -14.38
C ASP A 454 -10.44 -50.38 -13.81
N ALA A 455 -10.86 -49.15 -14.15
CA ALA A 455 -12.01 -48.47 -13.55
C ALA A 455 -13.34 -49.13 -13.89
N ALA A 456 -13.56 -49.49 -15.15
CA ALA A 456 -14.85 -50.00 -15.62
C ALA A 456 -15.34 -51.25 -14.88
N PRO A 457 -14.51 -52.30 -14.64
CA PRO A 457 -14.96 -53.48 -13.89
C PRO A 457 -15.09 -53.23 -12.37
N MET A 458 -14.19 -52.43 -11.78
CA MET A 458 -14.16 -52.19 -10.32
C MET A 458 -15.17 -51.13 -9.86
N GLU A 459 -15.47 -50.15 -10.70
CA GLU A 459 -16.41 -49.08 -10.39
C GLU A 459 -17.86 -49.45 -10.75
N GLY A 460 -18.06 -50.07 -11.92
CA GLY A 460 -19.40 -50.45 -12.39
C GLY A 460 -20.37 -49.28 -12.54
N ASP A 461 -21.63 -49.59 -12.82
CA ASP A 461 -22.68 -48.59 -13.00
C ASP A 461 -23.13 -47.96 -11.66
N LEU A 462 -23.99 -46.93 -11.74
CA LEU A 462 -24.55 -46.27 -10.55
C LEU A 462 -25.27 -47.25 -9.60
N ARG A 463 -25.91 -48.29 -10.14
CA ARG A 463 -26.64 -49.29 -9.35
C ARG A 463 -25.68 -50.15 -8.54
N LYS A 464 -24.61 -50.65 -9.15
CA LYS A 464 -23.54 -51.41 -8.48
C LYS A 464 -22.87 -50.58 -7.40
N ARG A 465 -22.55 -49.31 -7.69
CA ARG A 465 -22.00 -48.37 -6.69
C ARG A 465 -22.94 -48.18 -5.50
N SER A 466 -24.24 -48.03 -5.75
CA SER A 466 -25.25 -47.87 -4.68
C SER A 466 -25.40 -49.13 -3.82
N VAL A 467 -25.34 -50.32 -4.42
CA VAL A 467 -25.38 -51.59 -3.67
C VAL A 467 -24.13 -51.74 -2.80
N ARG A 468 -22.94 -51.48 -3.36
CA ARG A 468 -21.68 -51.54 -2.60
C ARG A 468 -21.64 -50.56 -1.45
N LEU A 469 -22.07 -49.32 -1.68
CA LEU A 469 -22.18 -48.32 -0.62
C LEU A 469 -23.01 -48.84 0.55
N ARG A 470 -24.23 -49.36 0.29
CA ARG A 470 -25.09 -49.90 1.36
C ARG A 470 -24.43 -51.03 2.14
N HIS A 471 -23.73 -51.93 1.45
CA HIS A 471 -23.03 -53.04 2.10
C HIS A 471 -21.86 -52.55 2.98
N LEU A 472 -21.05 -51.63 2.47
CA LEU A 472 -19.93 -51.04 3.20
C LEU A 472 -20.41 -50.27 4.44
N LEU A 473 -21.45 -49.44 4.29
CA LEU A 473 -22.01 -48.68 5.41
C LEU A 473 -22.59 -49.61 6.48
N ALA A 474 -23.31 -50.67 6.11
CA ALA A 474 -23.81 -51.65 7.05
C ALA A 474 -22.67 -52.40 7.79
N ARG A 475 -21.58 -52.72 7.08
CA ARG A 475 -20.41 -53.40 7.67
C ARG A 475 -19.67 -52.53 8.68
N HIS A 476 -19.54 -51.23 8.39
CA HIS A 476 -18.83 -50.27 9.23
C HIS A 476 -19.74 -49.52 10.21
N GLY A 477 -21.03 -49.85 10.27
CA GLY A 477 -22.00 -49.23 11.19
C GLY A 477 -22.21 -47.73 10.95
N ALA A 478 -22.05 -47.26 9.70
CA ALA A 478 -22.07 -45.85 9.36
C ALA A 478 -23.38 -45.41 8.69
N GLU A 479 -23.84 -44.20 9.00
CA GLU A 479 -25.02 -43.62 8.35
C GLU A 479 -24.67 -42.87 7.04
N GLU A 480 -25.58 -42.89 6.06
CA GLU A 480 -25.40 -42.18 4.79
C GLU A 480 -25.32 -40.65 4.97
N SER A 481 -26.05 -40.10 5.95
CA SER A 481 -26.13 -38.68 6.30
C SER A 481 -24.77 -38.09 6.72
N LEU A 482 -23.85 -38.94 7.17
CA LEU A 482 -22.48 -38.57 7.53
C LEU A 482 -21.62 -38.25 6.30
N PHE A 483 -22.01 -38.66 5.09
CA PHE A 483 -21.17 -38.46 3.89
C PHE A 483 -21.87 -37.64 2.81
N PHE A 484 -23.20 -37.68 2.77
CA PHE A 484 -23.98 -37.03 1.73
C PHE A 484 -24.90 -35.96 2.30
N ALA A 485 -25.02 -34.86 1.57
CA ALA A 485 -26.00 -33.83 1.88
C ALA A 485 -27.42 -34.27 1.50
N GLU A 486 -28.39 -33.96 2.34
CA GLU A 486 -29.80 -34.09 2.04
C GLU A 486 -30.34 -32.77 1.49
N ALA A 487 -30.78 -32.76 0.23
CA ALA A 487 -31.33 -31.57 -0.41
C ALA A 487 -32.51 -31.92 -1.32
N ARG A 488 -33.54 -31.08 -1.27
CA ARG A 488 -34.66 -31.16 -2.22
C ARG A 488 -34.22 -30.60 -3.57
N SER A 489 -34.93 -30.98 -4.64
CA SER A 489 -34.70 -30.46 -5.99
C SER A 489 -34.79 -28.93 -6.05
N THR A 490 -35.68 -28.33 -5.26
CA THR A 490 -35.82 -26.88 -5.13
C THR A 490 -34.58 -26.22 -4.51
N THR A 491 -33.98 -26.83 -3.49
CA THR A 491 -32.72 -26.37 -2.89
C THR A 491 -31.56 -26.45 -3.87
N LEU A 492 -31.47 -27.51 -4.67
CA LEU A 492 -30.44 -27.60 -5.70
C LEU A 492 -30.65 -26.57 -6.81
N GLU A 493 -31.90 -26.27 -7.17
CA GLU A 493 -32.21 -25.24 -8.16
C GLU A 493 -31.78 -23.84 -7.70
N THR A 494 -31.90 -23.53 -6.40
CA THR A 494 -31.45 -22.23 -5.87
C THR A 494 -29.94 -22.07 -5.96
N LEU A 495 -29.16 -23.16 -5.80
CA LEU A 495 -27.70 -23.13 -5.94
C LEU A 495 -27.22 -23.05 -7.40
N ARG A 496 -28.08 -23.37 -8.36
CA ARG A 496 -27.76 -23.41 -9.80
C ARG A 496 -28.13 -22.13 -10.54
N GLN A 497 -29.08 -21.35 -10.02
CA GLN A 497 -29.54 -20.10 -10.62
C GLN A 497 -29.13 -18.91 -9.75
N GLY A 498 -28.29 -18.03 -10.30
CA GLY A 498 -27.72 -16.90 -9.57
C GLY A 498 -28.75 -15.98 -8.90
N THR A 499 -29.87 -15.72 -9.59
CA THR A 499 -30.95 -14.87 -9.08
C THR A 499 -31.67 -15.49 -7.88
N LYS A 500 -31.91 -16.81 -7.90
CA LYS A 500 -32.50 -17.55 -6.79
C LYS A 500 -31.54 -17.65 -5.62
N TRP A 501 -30.27 -17.97 -5.89
CA TRP A 501 -29.21 -17.96 -4.87
C TRP A 501 -29.16 -16.61 -4.16
N ALA A 502 -29.07 -15.52 -4.92
CA ALA A 502 -28.99 -14.16 -4.39
C ALA A 502 -30.19 -13.77 -3.52
N PHE A 503 -31.40 -14.28 -3.84
CA PHE A 503 -32.59 -14.09 -3.01
C PHE A 503 -32.44 -14.75 -1.62
N HIS A 504 -31.83 -15.94 -1.54
CA HIS A 504 -31.63 -16.65 -0.28
C HIS A 504 -30.46 -16.10 0.54
N VAL A 505 -29.43 -15.55 -0.11
CA VAL A 505 -28.24 -14.99 0.57
C VAL A 505 -28.25 -13.46 0.64
N ARG A 506 -29.42 -12.83 0.61
CA ARG A 506 -29.59 -11.36 0.55
C ARG A 506 -28.70 -10.58 1.52
N GLN A 507 -28.67 -10.99 2.79
CA GLN A 507 -27.89 -10.28 3.81
C GLN A 507 -26.37 -10.48 3.62
N PRO A 508 -25.82 -11.71 3.53
CA PRO A 508 -24.42 -11.92 3.18
C PRO A 508 -23.99 -11.21 1.90
N LEU A 509 -24.84 -11.23 0.86
CA LEU A 509 -24.59 -10.59 -0.42
C LEU A 509 -24.55 -9.07 -0.31
N ARG A 510 -25.50 -8.46 0.43
CA ARG A 510 -25.48 -7.03 0.69
C ARG A 510 -24.22 -6.61 1.44
N MET A 511 -23.81 -7.36 2.46
CA MET A 511 -22.56 -7.09 3.19
C MET A 511 -21.34 -7.20 2.28
N ALA A 512 -21.31 -8.23 1.42
CA ALA A 512 -20.26 -8.44 0.44
C ALA A 512 -20.25 -7.42 -0.72
N LEU A 513 -21.25 -6.54 -0.83
CA LEU A 513 -21.28 -5.45 -1.82
C LEU A 513 -21.13 -4.07 -1.17
N ALA A 514 -21.46 -3.92 0.11
CA ALA A 514 -21.43 -2.65 0.85
C ALA A 514 -20.04 -2.26 1.37
N ALA A 515 -19.18 -3.25 1.67
CA ALA A 515 -17.81 -3.02 2.16
C ALA A 515 -16.85 -2.77 1.00
#